data_AF-A0A7C6ACA9-F1
#
_entry.id   AF-A0A7C6ACA9-F1
#
_cell.length_a   1.000
_cell.length_b   1.000
_cell.length_c   1.000
_cell.angle_alpha   90.00
_cell.angle_beta   90.00
_cell.angle_gamma   90.00
#
_symmetry.space_group_name_H-M   'P 1'
#
loop_
_entity.id
_entity.type
_entity.pdbx_description
1 polymer ?
#
loop_
_entity_poly.entity_id
_entity_poly.type
_entity_poly.pdbx_seq_one_letter_code
_entity_poly.pdbx_strand_id
1 'polypeptide(L)'
;MKINFYLMILIFVCQCFGIAQEKSDYAILKKFQTNIESISANIDKATTAQECADINVKIDGLEKEFSKDSLLLEKANYPDGYKRAVERLRVKLIIRQKDLGIIESQVIRIAELESKIRELSDQIAIMSSENEKLIDELRLSSKEALDSLRNIVSKLQDGLKQRDALIFALVDTLFLQYDKNISDMKDIEKQSLRGKIEYHGIFNNIKRSIMDNVDFLESTQLKGTDIVTLARQQHRFRSQWKGLSPKLASLYLQGKSKKNELPLIDSMISIWENKVDEAIWRSLDKLFEEKGFVLKEFKNGDEFYRSFISFLDEQIEDPRKEMVETRYKLFTNFNENLWISELNPKWLPALVELNKLTEMQKKDIQEKVEKWKSTVTPGLSWLSYILIILGAVLLVVILIWFFRKASTPAEEEG
;
A
#
# COMPACT_ATOMS: atom_id res chain seq x y z
N MET A 1 -39.71 14.75 68.32
CA MET A 1 -39.91 15.40 67.00
C MET A 1 -38.76 15.17 65.99
N LYS A 2 -37.60 14.61 66.36
CA LYS A 2 -36.47 14.37 65.43
C LYS A 2 -36.57 13.05 64.60
N ILE A 3 -37.33 12.05 65.05
CA ILE A 3 -37.46 10.75 64.37
C ILE A 3 -38.36 10.83 63.11
N ASN A 4 -39.37 11.70 63.10
CA ASN A 4 -40.25 11.88 61.92
C ASN A 4 -39.60 12.61 60.75
N PHE A 5 -38.54 13.39 60.99
CA PHE A 5 -37.87 14.15 59.93
C PHE A 5 -36.92 13.27 59.09
N TYR A 6 -36.19 12.35 59.74
CA TYR A 6 -35.34 11.39 59.03
C TYR A 6 -36.14 10.35 58.24
N LEU A 7 -37.31 9.92 58.73
CA LEU A 7 -38.19 9.00 58.01
C LEU A 7 -38.77 9.64 56.74
N MET A 8 -39.09 10.94 56.80
CA MET A 8 -39.64 11.70 55.67
C MET A 8 -38.57 12.00 54.59
N ILE A 9 -37.32 12.22 54.98
CA ILE A 9 -36.19 12.36 54.04
C ILE A 9 -35.85 11.01 53.38
N LEU A 10 -35.93 9.90 54.11
CA LEU A 10 -35.68 8.56 53.53
C LEU A 10 -36.72 8.18 52.47
N ILE A 11 -37.99 8.55 52.68
CA ILE A 11 -39.09 8.30 51.72
C ILE A 11 -38.96 9.22 50.49
N PHE A 12 -38.50 10.47 50.67
CA PHE A 12 -38.31 11.42 49.56
C PHE A 12 -37.10 11.07 48.68
N VAL A 13 -35.99 10.62 49.28
CA VAL A 13 -34.80 10.17 48.53
C VAL A 13 -35.11 8.89 47.75
N CYS A 14 -35.94 7.98 48.28
CA CYS A 14 -36.33 6.76 47.56
C CYS A 14 -37.21 7.03 46.32
N GLN A 15 -37.96 8.15 46.29
CA GLN A 15 -38.77 8.53 45.13
C GLN A 15 -37.99 9.26 44.03
N CYS A 16 -36.88 9.93 44.35
CA CYS A 16 -36.07 10.61 43.34
C CYS A 16 -35.17 9.67 42.52
N PHE A 17 -34.80 8.50 43.05
CA PHE A 17 -34.02 7.50 42.29
C PHE A 17 -34.88 6.73 41.28
N GLY A 18 -36.18 6.52 41.54
CA GLY A 18 -37.08 5.84 40.60
C GLY A 18 -37.31 6.63 39.30
N ILE A 19 -37.54 7.94 39.39
CA ILE A 19 -38.00 8.77 38.25
C ILE A 19 -36.90 9.02 37.21
N ALA A 20 -35.62 9.03 37.61
CA ALA A 20 -34.50 9.19 36.69
C ALA A 20 -34.19 7.88 35.92
N GLN A 21 -34.31 6.74 36.59
CA GLN A 21 -34.11 5.42 36.00
C GLN A 21 -35.27 5.06 35.06
N GLU A 22 -36.51 5.43 35.40
CA GLU A 22 -37.70 5.18 34.57
C GLU A 22 -37.67 5.92 33.21
N LYS A 23 -37.11 7.14 33.16
CA LYS A 23 -36.90 7.87 31.89
C LYS A 23 -35.84 7.21 31.00
N SER A 24 -34.80 6.62 31.61
CA SER A 24 -33.75 5.88 30.90
C SER A 24 -34.27 4.52 30.41
N ASP A 25 -34.95 3.77 31.27
CA ASP A 25 -35.48 2.44 30.99
C ASP A 25 -36.59 2.47 29.93
N TYR A 26 -37.49 3.46 29.99
CA TYR A 26 -38.49 3.69 28.95
C TYR A 26 -37.85 4.06 27.61
N ALA A 27 -36.79 4.89 27.62
CA ALA A 27 -36.07 5.23 26.40
C ALA A 27 -35.37 4.00 25.79
N ILE A 28 -34.78 3.14 26.61
CA ILE A 28 -34.17 1.86 26.19
C ILE A 28 -35.24 0.94 25.57
N LEU A 29 -36.38 0.77 26.24
CA LEU A 29 -37.51 -0.02 25.72
C LEU A 29 -38.01 0.50 24.37
N LYS A 30 -38.25 1.81 24.28
CA LYS A 30 -38.76 2.44 23.06
C LYS A 30 -37.77 2.32 21.91
N LYS A 31 -36.47 2.50 22.17
CA LYS A 31 -35.41 2.32 21.17
C LYS A 31 -35.34 0.86 20.69
N PHE A 32 -35.43 -0.09 21.62
CA PHE A 32 -35.48 -1.51 21.29
C PHE A 32 -36.68 -1.85 20.40
N GLN A 33 -37.89 -1.42 20.77
CA GLN A 33 -39.11 -1.63 19.98
C GLN A 33 -39.02 -1.01 18.59
N THR A 34 -38.52 0.23 18.49
CA THR A 34 -38.31 0.91 17.20
C THR A 34 -37.36 0.13 16.31
N ASN A 35 -36.26 -0.40 16.86
CA ASN A 35 -35.32 -1.21 16.10
C ASN A 35 -35.93 -2.55 15.65
N ILE A 36 -36.69 -3.23 16.53
CA ILE A 36 -37.41 -4.46 16.17
C ILE A 36 -38.37 -4.21 15.00
N GLU A 37 -39.19 -3.16 15.08
CA GLU A 37 -40.16 -2.80 14.03
C GLU A 37 -39.45 -2.47 12.71
N SER A 38 -38.38 -1.67 12.78
CA SER A 38 -37.57 -1.32 11.60
C SER A 38 -36.95 -2.56 10.94
N ILE A 39 -36.35 -3.45 11.73
CA ILE A 39 -35.74 -4.69 11.22
C ILE A 39 -36.83 -5.59 10.64
N SER A 40 -37.96 -5.75 11.32
CA SER A 40 -39.10 -6.54 10.84
C SER A 40 -39.63 -6.06 9.50
N ALA A 41 -39.78 -4.75 9.32
CA ALA A 41 -40.21 -4.15 8.05
C ALA A 41 -39.16 -4.31 6.93
N ASN A 42 -37.87 -4.29 7.28
CA ASN A 42 -36.81 -4.58 6.32
C ASN A 42 -36.83 -6.04 5.86
N ILE A 43 -37.13 -6.99 6.75
CA ILE A 43 -37.31 -8.41 6.38
C ILE A 43 -38.43 -8.56 5.36
N ASP A 44 -39.58 -7.92 5.59
CA ASP A 44 -40.73 -8.03 4.65
C ASP A 44 -40.42 -7.48 3.26
N LYS A 45 -39.56 -6.46 3.18
CA LYS A 45 -39.18 -5.79 1.94
C LYS A 45 -37.98 -6.41 1.25
N ALA A 46 -37.20 -7.27 1.91
CA ALA A 46 -35.99 -7.85 1.35
C ALA A 46 -36.31 -8.69 0.10
N THR A 47 -35.58 -8.50 -0.99
CA THR A 47 -35.74 -9.20 -2.27
C THR A 47 -34.45 -9.85 -2.77
N THR A 48 -33.35 -9.67 -2.06
CA THR A 48 -32.01 -10.13 -2.44
C THR A 48 -31.28 -10.81 -1.28
N ALA A 49 -30.30 -11.66 -1.60
CA ALA A 49 -29.43 -12.30 -0.61
C ALA A 49 -28.66 -11.28 0.23
N GLN A 50 -28.22 -10.19 -0.40
CA GLN A 50 -27.51 -9.11 0.27
C GLN A 50 -28.38 -8.43 1.33
N GLU A 51 -29.62 -8.06 0.98
CA GLU A 51 -30.53 -7.42 1.95
C GLU A 51 -30.79 -8.35 3.15
N CYS A 52 -30.97 -9.65 2.92
CA CYS A 52 -31.11 -10.63 3.99
C CYS A 52 -29.87 -10.71 4.89
N ALA A 53 -28.66 -10.61 4.32
CA ALA A 53 -27.43 -10.62 5.09
C ALA A 53 -27.22 -9.32 5.88
N ASP A 54 -27.45 -8.16 5.27
CA ASP A 54 -27.41 -6.85 5.95
C ASP A 54 -28.40 -6.83 7.14
N ILE A 55 -29.58 -7.44 6.97
CA ILE A 55 -30.56 -7.60 8.05
C ILE A 55 -30.05 -8.55 9.14
N ASN A 56 -29.41 -9.67 8.77
CA ASN A 56 -28.84 -10.59 9.75
C ASN A 56 -27.83 -9.89 10.66
N VAL A 57 -26.95 -9.07 10.08
CA VAL A 57 -25.97 -8.25 10.82
C VAL A 57 -26.65 -7.21 11.71
N LYS A 58 -27.77 -6.62 11.27
CA LYS A 58 -28.56 -5.73 12.14
C LYS A 58 -29.17 -6.45 13.33
N ILE A 59 -29.60 -7.72 13.19
CA ILE A 59 -30.10 -8.51 14.31
C ILE A 59 -28.95 -8.85 15.28
N ASP A 60 -27.76 -9.23 14.78
CA ASP A 60 -26.57 -9.43 15.62
C ASP A 60 -26.20 -8.15 16.39
N GLY A 61 -26.25 -7.00 15.71
CA GLY A 61 -25.99 -5.68 16.30
C GLY A 61 -26.99 -5.33 17.39
N LEU A 62 -28.28 -5.59 17.16
CA LEU A 62 -29.35 -5.41 18.14
C LEU A 62 -29.09 -6.26 19.39
N GLU A 63 -28.80 -7.55 19.21
CA GLU A 63 -28.50 -8.46 20.33
C GLU A 63 -27.31 -7.97 21.16
N LYS A 64 -26.26 -7.50 20.50
CA LYS A 64 -25.06 -6.99 21.18
C LYS A 64 -25.36 -5.69 21.94
N GLU A 65 -26.05 -4.74 21.30
CA GLU A 65 -26.38 -3.43 21.87
C GLU A 65 -27.21 -3.57 23.15
N PHE A 66 -28.25 -4.40 23.11
CA PHE A 66 -29.21 -4.54 24.21
C PHE A 66 -28.95 -5.72 25.15
N SER A 67 -27.82 -6.43 24.97
CA SER A 67 -27.43 -7.57 25.80
C SER A 67 -27.40 -7.24 27.31
N LYS A 68 -26.87 -6.07 27.66
CA LYS A 68 -26.76 -5.59 29.05
C LYS A 68 -28.11 -5.26 29.68
N ASP A 69 -29.07 -4.84 28.87
CA ASP A 69 -30.42 -4.44 29.31
C ASP A 69 -31.45 -5.57 29.09
N SER A 70 -31.00 -6.77 28.73
CA SER A 70 -31.86 -7.90 28.36
C SER A 70 -32.86 -8.29 29.44
N LEU A 71 -32.50 -8.22 30.73
CA LEU A 71 -33.40 -8.52 31.85
C LEU A 71 -34.52 -7.49 32.02
N LEU A 72 -34.21 -6.20 31.79
CA LEU A 72 -35.20 -5.12 31.79
C LEU A 72 -36.17 -5.34 30.62
N LEU A 73 -35.63 -5.52 29.42
CA LEU A 73 -36.41 -5.69 28.20
C LEU A 73 -37.25 -6.99 28.22
N GLU A 74 -36.77 -8.05 28.85
CA GLU A 74 -37.53 -9.30 29.02
C GLU A 74 -38.83 -9.07 29.80
N LYS A 75 -38.80 -8.20 30.81
CA LYS A 75 -39.97 -7.89 31.63
C LYS A 75 -40.84 -6.78 31.03
N ALA A 76 -40.22 -5.79 30.42
CA ALA A 76 -40.89 -4.57 29.97
C ALA A 76 -41.50 -4.72 28.56
N ASN A 77 -40.98 -5.61 27.71
CA ASN A 77 -41.43 -5.76 26.33
C ASN A 77 -42.53 -6.82 26.17
N TYR A 78 -43.72 -6.60 26.73
CA TYR A 78 -44.85 -7.55 26.63
C TYR A 78 -45.53 -7.52 25.24
N PRO A 79 -46.03 -8.64 24.69
CA PRO A 79 -46.10 -10.01 25.26
C PRO A 79 -44.85 -10.87 25.13
N ASP A 80 -43.79 -10.37 24.49
CA ASP A 80 -42.78 -11.27 23.92
C ASP A 80 -41.46 -11.31 24.67
N GLY A 81 -41.15 -10.30 25.44
CA GLY A 81 -39.85 -10.12 26.08
C GLY A 81 -38.75 -9.82 25.05
N TYR A 82 -37.51 -9.87 25.52
CA TYR A 82 -36.32 -9.61 24.73
C TYR A 82 -35.99 -10.83 23.86
N LYS A 83 -35.93 -12.01 24.47
CA LYS A 83 -35.51 -13.24 23.79
C LYS A 83 -36.44 -13.61 22.64
N ARG A 84 -37.76 -13.59 22.85
CA ARG A 84 -38.69 -13.97 21.76
C ARG A 84 -38.77 -12.92 20.67
N ALA A 85 -38.57 -11.64 21.00
CA ALA A 85 -38.54 -10.58 19.99
C ALA A 85 -37.39 -10.79 19.00
N VAL A 86 -36.18 -11.06 19.52
CA VAL A 86 -35.01 -11.41 18.71
C VAL A 86 -35.21 -12.72 17.94
N GLU A 87 -35.66 -13.78 18.61
CA GLU A 87 -35.90 -15.09 17.98
C GLU A 87 -36.88 -14.98 16.81
N ARG A 88 -37.95 -14.19 16.95
CA ARG A 88 -38.87 -13.97 15.84
C ARG A 88 -38.25 -13.24 14.66
N LEU A 89 -37.35 -12.28 14.89
CA LEU A 89 -36.65 -11.65 13.77
C LEU A 89 -35.80 -12.68 13.02
N ARG A 90 -35.11 -13.58 13.74
CA ARG A 90 -34.34 -14.68 13.14
C ARG A 90 -35.22 -15.62 12.34
N VAL A 91 -36.30 -16.11 12.94
CA VAL A 91 -37.25 -17.01 12.26
C VAL A 91 -37.86 -16.33 11.03
N LYS A 92 -38.29 -15.07 11.16
CA LYS A 92 -38.86 -14.31 10.04
C LYS A 92 -37.85 -14.12 8.90
N LEU A 93 -36.59 -13.84 9.25
CA LEU A 93 -35.51 -13.73 8.28
C LEU A 93 -35.22 -15.06 7.58
N ILE A 94 -35.19 -16.18 8.30
CA ILE A 94 -34.99 -17.53 7.73
C ILE A 94 -36.12 -17.87 6.76
N ILE A 95 -37.37 -17.59 7.13
CA ILE A 95 -38.52 -17.79 6.24
C ILE A 95 -38.33 -16.95 4.97
N ARG A 96 -37.99 -15.67 5.10
CA ARG A 96 -37.77 -14.81 3.94
C ARG A 96 -36.62 -15.29 3.05
N GLN A 97 -35.52 -15.75 3.64
CA GLN A 97 -34.39 -16.33 2.91
C GLN A 97 -34.81 -17.55 2.10
N LYS A 98 -35.61 -18.44 2.73
CA LYS A 98 -36.17 -19.62 2.07
C LYS A 98 -37.10 -19.24 0.91
N ASP A 99 -37.95 -18.24 1.09
CA ASP A 99 -38.85 -17.74 0.03
C ASP A 99 -38.08 -17.20 -1.17
N LEU A 100 -36.89 -16.64 -0.94
CA LEU A 100 -35.98 -16.13 -1.97
C LEU A 100 -35.03 -17.20 -2.54
N GLY A 101 -35.10 -18.44 -2.06
CA GLY A 101 -34.21 -19.53 -2.47
C GLY A 101 -32.74 -19.34 -2.05
N ILE A 102 -32.48 -18.53 -1.03
CA ILE A 102 -31.14 -18.23 -0.52
C ILE A 102 -30.71 -19.34 0.43
N ILE A 103 -29.45 -19.79 0.31
CA ILE A 103 -28.87 -20.80 1.21
C ILE A 103 -28.11 -20.07 2.34
N GLU A 104 -28.26 -20.56 3.58
CA GLU A 104 -27.66 -20.01 4.79
C GLU A 104 -26.15 -19.72 4.66
N SER A 105 -25.41 -20.59 3.95
CA SER A 105 -23.97 -20.40 3.71
C SER A 105 -23.64 -19.13 2.91
N GLN A 106 -24.53 -18.68 2.02
CA GLN A 106 -24.36 -17.41 1.29
C GLN A 106 -24.51 -16.22 2.24
N VAL A 107 -25.46 -16.28 3.17
CA VAL A 107 -25.72 -15.23 4.16
C VAL A 107 -24.55 -15.11 5.14
N ILE A 108 -24.04 -16.24 5.63
CA ILE A 108 -22.85 -16.28 6.51
C ILE A 108 -21.65 -15.64 5.79
N ARG A 109 -21.39 -16.05 4.55
CA ARG A 109 -20.28 -15.49 3.75
C ARG A 109 -20.42 -13.98 3.54
N ILE A 110 -21.62 -13.49 3.26
CA ILE A 110 -21.84 -12.05 3.10
C ILE A 110 -21.60 -11.31 4.43
N ALA A 111 -22.08 -11.86 5.56
CA ALA A 111 -21.85 -11.30 6.89
C ALA A 111 -20.35 -11.25 7.27
N GLU A 112 -19.58 -12.28 6.92
CA GLU A 112 -18.11 -12.28 7.07
C GLU A 112 -17.46 -11.18 6.25
N LEU A 113 -17.86 -11.02 4.98
CA LEU A 113 -17.37 -9.96 4.11
C LEU A 113 -17.74 -8.57 4.66
N GLU A 114 -18.92 -8.40 5.25
CA GLU A 114 -19.31 -7.15 5.91
C GLU A 114 -18.45 -6.83 7.13
N SER A 115 -18.15 -7.84 7.94
CA SER A 115 -17.22 -7.70 9.06
C SER A 115 -15.85 -7.26 8.56
N LYS A 116 -15.37 -7.86 7.47
CA LYS A 116 -14.08 -7.51 6.87
C LYS A 116 -14.05 -6.09 6.31
N ILE A 117 -15.14 -5.65 5.68
CA ILE A 117 -15.30 -4.27 5.19
C ILE A 117 -15.19 -3.26 6.32
N ARG A 118 -15.84 -3.52 7.47
CA ARG A 118 -15.73 -2.66 8.66
C ARG A 118 -14.29 -2.61 9.17
N GLU A 119 -13.67 -3.77 9.36
CA GLU A 119 -12.28 -3.89 9.82
C GLU A 119 -11.30 -3.12 8.91
N LEU A 120 -11.42 -3.29 7.59
CA LEU A 120 -10.58 -2.58 6.62
C LEU A 120 -10.82 -1.07 6.64
N SER A 121 -12.07 -0.64 6.79
CA SER A 121 -12.42 0.79 6.90
C SER A 121 -11.80 1.43 8.15
N ASP A 122 -11.86 0.74 9.29
CA ASP A 122 -11.27 1.20 10.54
C ASP A 122 -9.74 1.30 10.43
N GLN A 123 -9.10 0.29 9.81
CA GLN A 123 -7.65 0.32 9.55
C GLN A 123 -7.25 1.46 8.61
N ILE A 124 -8.03 1.76 7.57
CA ILE A 124 -7.78 2.90 6.68
C ILE A 124 -7.88 4.21 7.46
N ALA A 125 -8.86 4.35 8.36
CA ALA A 125 -9.03 5.56 9.17
C ALA A 125 -7.85 5.77 10.13
N ILE A 126 -7.42 4.71 10.83
CA ILE A 126 -6.25 4.74 11.71
C ILE A 126 -4.99 5.13 10.92
N MET A 127 -4.70 4.40 9.83
CA MET A 127 -3.52 4.63 9.01
C MET A 127 -3.53 6.02 8.37
N SER A 128 -4.70 6.53 7.98
CA SER A 128 -4.83 7.90 7.46
C SER A 128 -4.49 8.95 8.51
N SER A 129 -4.91 8.74 9.76
CA SER A 129 -4.58 9.65 10.87
C SER A 129 -3.09 9.60 11.22
N GLU A 130 -2.49 8.41 11.22
CA GLU A 130 -1.05 8.24 11.46
C GLU A 130 -0.22 8.90 10.36
N ASN A 131 -0.57 8.66 9.09
CA ASN A 131 0.11 9.27 7.95
C ASN A 131 -0.01 10.79 7.94
N GLU A 132 -1.17 11.34 8.29
CA GLU A 132 -1.37 12.80 8.39
C GLU A 132 -0.43 13.43 9.43
N LYS A 133 -0.31 12.81 10.61
CA LYS A 133 0.64 13.27 11.64
C LYS A 133 2.08 13.22 11.14
N LEU A 134 2.47 12.13 10.48
CA LEU A 134 3.82 11.98 9.94
C LEU A 134 4.11 12.99 8.81
N ILE A 135 3.12 13.32 7.97
CA ILE A 135 3.23 14.37 6.94
C ILE A 135 3.44 15.74 7.61
N ASP A 136 2.67 16.05 8.65
CA ASP A 136 2.81 17.32 9.36
C ASP A 136 4.15 17.42 10.11
N GLU A 137 4.60 16.33 10.74
CA GLU A 137 5.94 16.24 11.34
C GLU A 137 7.04 16.42 10.28
N LEU A 138 6.89 15.82 9.11
CA LEU A 138 7.82 15.97 8.00
C LEU A 138 7.92 17.43 7.52
N ARG A 139 6.79 18.14 7.46
CA ARG A 139 6.73 19.56 7.07
C ARG A 139 7.39 20.48 8.10
N LEU A 140 7.30 20.14 9.39
CA LEU A 140 7.84 20.94 10.50
C LEU A 140 9.31 20.65 10.81
N SER A 141 9.83 19.51 10.36
CA SER A 141 11.20 19.10 10.65
C SER A 141 12.23 19.99 9.92
N SER A 142 13.16 20.61 10.66
CA SER A 142 14.33 21.26 10.05
C SER A 142 15.33 20.20 9.56
N LYS A 143 16.08 20.51 8.49
CA LYS A 143 17.07 19.61 7.86
C LYS A 143 18.19 19.11 8.80
N GLU A 144 18.26 19.60 10.04
CA GLU A 144 19.39 19.40 10.97
C GLU A 144 19.30 18.09 11.77
N ALA A 145 18.11 17.49 11.93
CA ALA A 145 17.92 16.19 12.62
C ALA A 145 17.82 15.02 11.64
N LEU A 146 18.91 14.74 10.92
CA LEU A 146 18.95 13.79 9.78
C LEU A 146 18.42 12.38 10.09
N ASP A 147 18.71 11.81 11.26
CA ASP A 147 18.29 10.44 11.59
C ASP A 147 16.80 10.34 11.99
N SER A 148 16.28 11.36 12.66
CA SER A 148 14.85 11.48 12.95
C SER A 148 14.05 11.64 11.65
N LEU A 149 14.56 12.48 10.74
CA LEU A 149 13.97 12.70 9.43
C LEU A 149 13.92 11.42 8.59
N ARG A 150 15.00 10.63 8.55
CA ARG A 150 15.05 9.34 7.83
C ARG A 150 14.01 8.35 8.35
N ASN A 151 13.84 8.26 9.67
CA ASN A 151 12.86 7.36 10.28
C ASN A 151 11.43 7.80 9.94
N ILE A 152 11.13 9.11 10.00
CA ILE A 152 9.83 9.67 9.61
C ILE A 152 9.53 9.38 8.14
N VAL A 153 10.49 9.64 7.24
CA VAL A 153 10.35 9.39 5.80
C VAL A 153 10.05 7.92 5.52
N SER A 154 10.81 7.00 6.13
CA SER A 154 10.61 5.55 5.95
C SER A 154 9.25 5.09 6.47
N LYS A 155 8.88 5.49 7.70
CA LYS A 155 7.58 5.15 8.30
C LYS A 155 6.42 5.69 7.47
N LEU A 156 6.52 6.93 7.01
CA LEU A 156 5.48 7.54 6.19
C LEU A 156 5.35 6.82 4.84
N GLN A 157 6.47 6.50 4.19
CA GLN A 157 6.44 5.73 2.93
C GLN A 157 5.76 4.37 3.10
N ASP A 158 6.06 3.65 4.19
CA ASP A 158 5.44 2.37 4.49
C ASP A 158 3.95 2.52 4.84
N GLY A 159 3.60 3.54 5.63
CA GLY A 159 2.21 3.82 6.01
C GLY A 159 1.33 4.21 4.82
N LEU A 160 1.86 4.99 3.87
CA LEU A 160 1.17 5.32 2.61
C LEU A 160 0.92 4.04 1.79
N LYS A 161 1.96 3.23 1.59
CA LYS A 161 1.86 1.95 0.86
C LYS A 161 0.84 0.99 1.48
N GLN A 162 0.83 0.89 2.81
CA GLN A 162 -0.10 0.01 3.54
C GLN A 162 -1.54 0.51 3.38
N ARG A 163 -1.78 1.81 3.57
CA ARG A 163 -3.11 2.40 3.38
C ARG A 163 -3.64 2.16 1.97
N ASP A 164 -2.81 2.37 0.95
CA ASP A 164 -3.21 2.21 -0.45
C ASP A 164 -3.63 0.76 -0.72
N ALA A 165 -2.89 -0.21 -0.18
CA ALA A 165 -3.25 -1.62 -0.25
C ALA A 165 -4.59 -1.92 0.45
N LEU A 166 -4.84 -1.33 1.62
CA LEU A 166 -6.09 -1.49 2.36
C LEU A 166 -7.29 -0.90 1.62
N ILE A 167 -7.13 0.26 0.97
CA ILE A 167 -8.18 0.88 0.15
C ILE A 167 -8.61 -0.07 -0.96
N PHE A 168 -7.65 -0.64 -1.71
CA PHE A 168 -8.00 -1.59 -2.77
C PHE A 168 -8.56 -2.91 -2.23
N ALA A 169 -8.07 -3.41 -1.09
CA ALA A 169 -8.63 -4.59 -0.44
C ALA A 169 -10.09 -4.36 0.00
N LEU A 170 -10.40 -3.18 0.54
CA LEU A 170 -11.77 -2.79 0.91
C LEU A 170 -12.68 -2.80 -0.30
N VAL A 171 -12.23 -2.20 -1.40
CA VAL A 171 -12.99 -2.15 -2.64
C VAL A 171 -13.20 -3.54 -3.24
N ASP A 172 -12.17 -4.37 -3.30
CA ASP A 172 -12.30 -5.75 -3.78
C ASP A 172 -13.28 -6.54 -2.91
N THR A 173 -13.23 -6.37 -1.58
CA THR A 173 -14.16 -7.04 -0.65
C THR A 173 -15.60 -6.58 -0.88
N LEU A 174 -15.84 -5.28 -1.12
CA LEU A 174 -17.16 -4.76 -1.48
C LEU A 174 -17.69 -5.41 -2.77
N PHE A 175 -16.85 -5.58 -3.78
CA PHE A 175 -17.24 -6.23 -5.03
C PHE A 175 -17.39 -7.75 -4.90
N LEU A 176 -16.74 -8.41 -3.94
CA LEU A 176 -16.88 -9.86 -3.73
C LEU A 176 -18.22 -10.25 -3.10
N GLN A 177 -18.93 -9.31 -2.47
CA GLN A 177 -20.26 -9.55 -1.89
C GLN A 177 -21.34 -9.79 -2.95
N TYR A 178 -21.14 -9.22 -4.13
CA TYR A 178 -22.04 -9.32 -5.25
C TYR A 178 -21.33 -10.15 -6.32
N ASP A 179 -22.03 -11.06 -7.00
CA ASP A 179 -21.38 -11.88 -8.03
C ASP A 179 -20.61 -10.98 -9.04
N LYS A 180 -19.46 -11.44 -9.54
CA LYS A 180 -18.36 -10.58 -10.04
C LYS A 180 -18.76 -9.63 -11.19
N ASN A 181 -19.91 -9.84 -11.83
CA ASN A 181 -20.40 -9.03 -12.93
C ASN A 181 -21.46 -8.01 -12.47
N ILE A 182 -21.05 -6.74 -12.45
CA ILE A 182 -21.92 -5.59 -12.17
C ILE A 182 -23.05 -5.46 -13.20
N SER A 183 -22.80 -5.89 -14.43
CA SER A 183 -23.79 -5.90 -15.51
C SER A 183 -25.02 -6.74 -15.16
N ASP A 184 -24.81 -7.84 -14.44
CA ASP A 184 -25.84 -8.83 -14.10
C ASP A 184 -26.59 -8.49 -12.80
N MET A 185 -26.12 -7.47 -12.07
CA MET A 185 -26.73 -7.01 -10.83
C MET A 185 -28.07 -6.30 -11.08
N LYS A 186 -29.05 -6.56 -10.21
CA LYS A 186 -30.31 -5.83 -10.16
C LYS A 186 -30.08 -4.38 -9.75
N ASP A 187 -30.98 -3.47 -10.13
CA ASP A 187 -30.84 -2.05 -9.82
C ASP A 187 -30.76 -1.77 -8.31
N ILE A 188 -31.45 -2.59 -7.50
CA ILE A 188 -31.41 -2.49 -6.03
C ILE A 188 -30.04 -2.88 -5.45
N GLU A 189 -29.39 -3.89 -6.02
CA GLU A 189 -28.03 -4.33 -5.64
C GLU A 189 -27.01 -3.25 -6.03
N LYS A 190 -27.15 -2.67 -7.23
CA LYS A 190 -26.35 -1.54 -7.69
C LYS A 190 -26.52 -0.33 -6.77
N GLN A 191 -27.76 -0.05 -6.32
CA GLN A 191 -28.03 1.04 -5.38
C GLN A 191 -27.41 0.79 -4.00
N SER A 192 -27.53 -0.43 -3.46
CA SER A 192 -26.90 -0.80 -2.18
C SER A 192 -25.37 -0.66 -2.25
N LEU A 193 -24.75 -1.20 -3.31
CA LEU A 193 -23.30 -1.11 -3.51
C LEU A 193 -22.82 0.35 -3.66
N ARG A 194 -23.55 1.20 -4.40
CA ARG A 194 -23.27 2.65 -4.43
C ARG A 194 -23.32 3.27 -3.03
N GLY A 195 -24.35 2.95 -2.25
CA GLY A 195 -24.48 3.40 -0.87
C GLY A 195 -23.29 2.99 0.00
N LYS A 196 -22.82 1.74 -0.11
CA LYS A 196 -21.62 1.26 0.62
C LYS A 196 -20.34 1.99 0.17
N ILE A 197 -20.17 2.20 -1.14
CA ILE A 197 -19.03 2.97 -1.68
C ILE A 197 -19.00 4.41 -1.14
N GLU A 198 -20.16 5.06 -1.06
CA GLU A 198 -20.30 6.41 -0.52
C GLU A 198 -20.07 6.45 1.00
N TYR A 199 -20.70 5.53 1.74
CA TYR A 199 -20.58 5.42 3.20
C TYR A 199 -19.12 5.21 3.63
N HIS A 200 -18.39 4.33 2.94
CA HIS A 200 -16.97 4.07 3.21
C HIS A 200 -16.02 5.09 2.55
N GLY A 201 -16.55 6.11 1.88
CA GLY A 201 -15.75 7.22 1.35
C GLY A 201 -14.70 6.83 0.33
N ILE A 202 -14.91 5.76 -0.46
CA ILE A 202 -13.90 5.17 -1.33
C ILE A 202 -13.23 6.19 -2.26
N PHE A 203 -14.02 7.02 -2.95
CA PHE A 203 -13.47 8.05 -3.84
C PHE A 203 -12.59 9.06 -3.09
N ASN A 204 -12.99 9.45 -1.87
CA ASN A 204 -12.21 10.39 -1.07
C ASN A 204 -10.91 9.76 -0.58
N ASN A 205 -10.94 8.48 -0.18
CA ASN A 205 -9.76 7.75 0.24
C ASN A 205 -8.75 7.59 -0.91
N ILE A 206 -9.23 7.30 -2.13
CA ILE A 206 -8.38 7.22 -3.33
C ILE A 206 -7.76 8.59 -3.66
N LYS A 207 -8.56 9.66 -3.69
CA LYS A 207 -8.05 11.03 -3.94
C LYS A 207 -7.01 11.44 -2.89
N ARG A 208 -7.30 11.21 -1.61
CA ARG A 208 -6.40 11.50 -0.50
C ARG A 208 -5.11 10.69 -0.60
N SER A 209 -5.21 9.42 -0.97
CA SER A 209 -4.06 8.56 -1.22
C SER A 209 -3.11 9.17 -2.26
N ILE A 210 -3.65 9.60 -3.39
CA ILE A 210 -2.84 10.24 -4.45
C ILE A 210 -2.22 11.55 -3.95
N MET A 211 -3.01 12.40 -3.29
CA MET A 211 -2.53 13.69 -2.76
C MET A 211 -1.38 13.49 -1.76
N ASP A 212 -1.56 12.63 -0.77
CA ASP A 212 -0.55 12.42 0.27
C ASP A 212 0.75 11.83 -0.31
N ASN A 213 0.67 10.97 -1.33
CA ASN A 213 1.84 10.45 -2.03
C ASN A 213 2.56 11.54 -2.84
N VAL A 214 1.83 12.48 -3.44
CA VAL A 214 2.41 13.65 -4.12
C VAL A 214 3.06 14.57 -3.10
N ASP A 215 2.37 14.90 -2.01
CA ASP A 215 2.89 15.74 -0.92
C ASP A 215 4.17 15.14 -0.32
N PHE A 216 4.19 13.81 -0.10
CA PHE A 216 5.37 13.09 0.36
C PHE A 216 6.55 13.25 -0.61
N LEU A 217 6.31 13.07 -1.91
CA LEU A 217 7.35 13.21 -2.93
C LEU A 217 7.90 14.64 -3.01
N GLU A 218 7.03 15.65 -2.91
CA GLU A 218 7.45 17.06 -2.97
C GLU A 218 8.17 17.51 -1.69
N SER A 219 7.81 16.93 -0.55
CA SER A 219 8.41 17.24 0.76
C SER A 219 9.73 16.52 1.02
N THR A 220 10.12 15.57 0.16
CA THR A 220 11.32 14.74 0.34
C THR A 220 12.33 14.91 -0.79
N GLN A 221 13.62 14.80 -0.46
CA GLN A 221 14.70 14.72 -1.44
C GLN A 221 15.18 13.28 -1.59
N LEU A 222 14.28 12.39 -2.02
CA LEU A 222 14.61 10.97 -2.21
C LEU A 222 15.75 10.81 -3.23
N LYS A 223 16.63 9.84 -2.97
CA LYS A 223 17.76 9.50 -3.86
C LYS A 223 17.76 8.01 -4.17
N GLY A 224 18.37 7.63 -5.29
CA GLY A 224 18.72 6.23 -5.58
C GLY A 224 17.52 5.28 -5.56
N THR A 225 17.58 4.25 -4.71
CA THR A 225 16.56 3.19 -4.64
C THR A 225 15.23 3.64 -4.05
N ASP A 226 15.21 4.73 -3.27
CA ASP A 226 13.99 5.20 -2.61
C ASP A 226 13.00 5.75 -3.64
N ILE A 227 13.49 6.48 -4.65
CA ILE A 227 12.65 6.99 -5.74
C ILE A 227 12.13 5.87 -6.64
N VAL A 228 12.94 4.84 -6.89
CA VAL A 228 12.49 3.64 -7.63
C VAL A 228 11.37 2.93 -6.88
N THR A 229 11.46 2.85 -5.56
CA THR A 229 10.42 2.22 -4.73
C THR A 229 9.11 2.99 -4.83
N LEU A 230 9.16 4.33 -4.76
CA LEU A 230 7.98 5.17 -4.96
C LEU A 230 7.39 5.02 -6.38
N ALA A 231 8.24 4.93 -7.40
CA ALA A 231 7.80 4.73 -8.77
C ALA A 231 7.05 3.39 -8.97
N ARG A 232 7.54 2.31 -8.34
CA ARG A 232 6.82 1.03 -8.32
C ARG A 232 5.47 1.13 -7.60
N GLN A 233 5.40 1.88 -6.50
CA GLN A 233 4.15 2.12 -5.77
C GLN A 233 3.14 2.84 -6.65
N GLN A 234 3.54 3.93 -7.30
CA GLN A 234 2.69 4.67 -8.24
C GLN A 234 2.20 3.78 -9.40
N HIS A 235 3.10 3.00 -9.99
CA HIS A 235 2.75 2.11 -11.10
C HIS A 235 1.74 1.03 -10.66
N ARG A 236 1.94 0.44 -9.48
CA ARG A 236 1.00 -0.52 -8.88
C ARG A 236 -0.36 0.12 -8.65
N PHE A 237 -0.39 1.32 -8.04
CA PHE A 237 -1.63 2.05 -7.79
C PHE A 237 -2.40 2.30 -9.08
N ARG A 238 -1.72 2.78 -10.13
CA ARG A 238 -2.30 3.00 -11.46
C ARG A 238 -2.89 1.71 -12.04
N SER A 239 -2.17 0.60 -11.92
CA SER A 239 -2.62 -0.70 -12.41
C SER A 239 -3.91 -1.16 -11.69
N GLN A 240 -3.94 -1.06 -10.35
CA GLN A 240 -5.12 -1.39 -9.55
C GLN A 240 -6.30 -0.48 -9.90
N TRP A 241 -6.05 0.83 -10.05
CA TRP A 241 -7.06 1.79 -10.48
C TRP A 241 -7.62 1.47 -11.87
N LYS A 242 -6.78 1.10 -12.84
CA LYS A 242 -7.21 0.73 -14.20
C LYS A 242 -8.15 -0.49 -14.20
N GLY A 243 -7.97 -1.42 -13.26
CA GLY A 243 -8.87 -2.56 -13.07
C GLY A 243 -10.18 -2.18 -12.36
N LEU A 244 -10.14 -1.17 -11.48
CA LEU A 244 -11.27 -0.73 -10.69
C LEU A 244 -12.16 0.29 -11.40
N SER A 245 -11.59 1.25 -12.12
CA SER A 245 -12.31 2.37 -12.71
C SER A 245 -13.46 1.96 -13.63
N PRO A 246 -13.38 0.87 -14.44
CA PRO A 246 -14.51 0.42 -15.25
C PRO A 246 -15.66 -0.14 -14.41
N LYS A 247 -15.35 -0.80 -13.30
CA LYS A 247 -16.34 -1.33 -12.34
C LYS A 247 -17.11 -0.19 -11.66
N LEU A 248 -16.39 0.86 -11.26
CA LEU A 248 -17.02 2.05 -10.71
C LEU A 248 -17.83 2.78 -11.79
N ALA A 249 -17.31 2.94 -13.00
CA ALA A 249 -18.03 3.57 -14.10
C ALA A 249 -19.39 2.88 -14.32
N SER A 250 -19.44 1.55 -14.44
CA SER A 250 -20.69 0.83 -14.69
C SER A 250 -21.75 1.03 -13.60
N LEU A 251 -21.36 1.29 -12.34
CA LEU A 251 -22.29 1.63 -11.26
C LEU A 251 -22.86 3.06 -11.37
N TYR A 252 -22.09 4.01 -11.90
CA TYR A 252 -22.45 5.43 -11.91
C TYR A 252 -22.91 5.95 -13.29
N LEU A 253 -22.82 5.15 -14.36
CA LEU A 253 -23.22 5.55 -15.73
C LEU A 253 -24.68 6.00 -15.89
N GLN A 254 -25.57 5.62 -14.97
CA GLN A 254 -27.00 6.01 -15.00
C GLN A 254 -27.33 7.27 -14.17
N GLY A 255 -26.37 7.83 -13.42
CA GLY A 255 -26.57 9.01 -12.58
C GLY A 255 -25.76 10.22 -13.06
N LYS A 256 -26.35 11.43 -13.01
CA LYS A 256 -25.58 12.68 -13.16
C LYS A 256 -24.57 12.89 -12.01
N SER A 257 -24.82 12.25 -10.87
CA SER A 257 -23.95 12.28 -9.70
C SER A 257 -22.65 11.53 -10.00
N LYS A 258 -21.49 12.15 -9.73
CA LYS A 258 -20.14 11.54 -9.77
C LYS A 258 -19.54 11.25 -11.15
N LYS A 259 -20.16 11.68 -12.26
CA LYS A 259 -19.57 11.59 -13.62
C LYS A 259 -18.14 12.16 -13.72
N ASN A 260 -17.82 13.15 -12.89
CA ASN A 260 -16.54 13.83 -12.90
C ASN A 260 -15.48 13.23 -11.95
N GLU A 261 -15.84 12.31 -11.05
CA GLU A 261 -14.87 11.76 -10.09
C GLU A 261 -13.84 10.85 -10.75
N LEU A 262 -14.28 10.00 -11.68
CA LEU A 262 -13.40 9.07 -12.39
C LEU A 262 -12.34 9.82 -13.22
N PRO A 263 -12.72 10.77 -14.12
CA PRO A 263 -11.72 11.58 -14.83
C PRO A 263 -10.83 12.42 -13.93
N LEU A 264 -11.36 12.92 -12.79
CA LEU A 264 -10.56 13.66 -11.83
C LEU A 264 -9.47 12.77 -11.22
N ILE A 265 -9.81 11.56 -10.78
CA ILE A 265 -8.84 10.61 -10.25
C ILE A 265 -7.81 10.21 -11.32
N ASP A 266 -8.25 9.95 -12.56
CA ASP A 266 -7.33 9.69 -13.68
C ASP A 266 -6.33 10.84 -13.86
N SER A 267 -6.81 12.08 -13.84
CA SER A 267 -5.95 13.27 -13.91
C SER A 267 -4.98 13.36 -12.74
N MET A 268 -5.43 13.07 -11.51
CA MET A 268 -4.57 13.11 -10.31
C MET A 268 -3.47 12.03 -10.38
N ILE A 269 -3.80 10.83 -10.86
CA ILE A 269 -2.82 9.75 -11.05
C ILE A 269 -1.78 10.14 -12.10
N SER A 270 -2.19 10.78 -13.20
CA SER A 270 -1.27 11.28 -14.22
C SER A 270 -0.37 12.40 -13.69
N ILE A 271 -0.90 13.30 -12.85
CA ILE A 271 -0.06 14.31 -12.17
C ILE A 271 0.99 13.63 -11.28
N TRP A 272 0.57 12.64 -10.48
CA TRP A 272 1.48 11.89 -9.63
C TRP A 272 2.56 11.15 -10.43
N GLU A 273 2.18 10.52 -11.55
CA GLU A 273 3.13 9.89 -12.48
C GLU A 273 4.19 10.86 -12.97
N ASN A 274 3.78 12.02 -13.46
CA ASN A 274 4.70 13.02 -13.98
C ASN A 274 5.67 13.51 -12.91
N LYS A 275 5.20 13.71 -11.67
CA LYS A 275 6.04 14.10 -10.54
C LYS A 275 7.08 13.03 -10.20
N VAL A 276 6.67 11.76 -10.21
CA VAL A 276 7.58 10.63 -10.02
C VAL A 276 8.64 10.60 -11.11
N ASP A 277 8.23 10.77 -12.38
CA ASP A 277 9.15 10.79 -13.52
C ASP A 277 10.18 11.92 -13.41
N GLU A 278 9.73 13.14 -13.12
CA GLU A 278 10.61 14.29 -12.86
C GLU A 278 11.64 13.97 -11.76
N ALA A 279 11.19 13.32 -10.68
CA ALA A 279 12.06 12.96 -9.57
C ALA A 279 13.06 11.84 -9.93
N ILE A 280 12.67 10.87 -10.76
CA ILE A 280 13.58 9.83 -11.31
C ILE A 280 14.70 10.50 -12.10
N TRP A 281 14.36 11.35 -13.08
CA TRP A 281 15.36 11.94 -13.97
C TRP A 281 16.29 12.90 -13.22
N ARG A 282 15.75 13.72 -12.32
CA ARG A 282 16.54 14.58 -11.44
C ARG A 282 17.47 13.79 -10.51
N SER A 283 17.03 12.64 -10.01
CA SER A 283 17.85 11.76 -9.15
C SER A 283 18.98 11.11 -9.93
N LEU A 284 18.73 10.68 -11.17
CA LEU A 284 19.75 10.17 -12.08
C LEU A 284 20.78 11.24 -12.45
N ASP A 285 20.33 12.42 -12.84
CA ASP A 285 21.19 13.54 -13.20
C ASP A 285 22.14 13.89 -12.05
N LYS A 286 21.58 14.06 -10.84
CA LYS A 286 22.35 14.28 -9.61
C LYS A 286 23.33 13.14 -9.29
N LEU A 287 22.98 11.89 -9.59
CA LEU A 287 23.89 10.76 -9.40
C LEU A 287 25.12 10.88 -10.31
N PHE A 288 24.92 11.23 -11.58
CA PHE A 288 26.03 11.44 -12.52
C PHE A 288 26.91 12.62 -12.06
N GLU A 289 26.31 13.76 -11.70
CA GLU A 289 27.02 14.93 -11.19
C GLU A 289 27.84 14.64 -9.92
N GLU A 290 27.22 13.98 -8.92
CA GLU A 290 27.89 13.61 -7.65
C GLU A 290 29.07 12.65 -7.86
N LYS A 291 29.07 11.90 -8.96
CA LYS A 291 30.16 10.99 -9.35
C LYS A 291 31.17 11.62 -10.32
N GLY A 292 30.99 12.90 -10.66
CA GLY A 292 31.89 13.66 -11.52
C GLY A 292 31.74 13.38 -13.01
N PHE A 293 30.57 12.88 -13.44
CA PHE A 293 30.25 12.64 -14.83
C PHE A 293 29.17 13.61 -15.29
N VAL A 294 29.43 14.36 -16.35
CA VAL A 294 28.47 15.34 -16.88
C VAL A 294 27.82 14.75 -18.13
N LEU A 295 26.50 14.62 -18.08
CA LEU A 295 25.69 14.26 -19.25
C LEU A 295 25.04 15.52 -19.85
N LYS A 296 24.61 15.41 -21.11
CA LYS A 296 23.68 16.39 -21.70
C LYS A 296 22.33 16.30 -20.97
N GLU A 297 21.61 17.42 -20.86
CA GLU A 297 20.31 17.48 -20.15
C GLU A 297 19.31 16.47 -20.72
N PHE A 298 18.56 15.80 -19.83
CA PHE A 298 17.49 14.86 -20.19
C PHE A 298 16.31 14.94 -19.22
N LYS A 299 15.10 14.70 -19.74
CA LYS A 299 13.84 14.73 -18.97
C LYS A 299 12.97 13.49 -19.17
N ASN A 300 13.43 12.55 -19.98
CA ASN A 300 12.75 11.28 -20.25
C ASN A 300 13.76 10.20 -20.66
N GLY A 301 13.26 8.97 -20.83
CA GLY A 301 14.08 7.80 -21.12
C GLY A 301 14.85 7.89 -22.43
N ASP A 302 14.22 8.38 -23.50
CA ASP A 302 14.85 8.49 -24.81
C ASP A 302 15.93 9.58 -24.84
N GLU A 303 15.71 10.69 -24.13
CA GLU A 303 16.73 11.72 -23.93
C GLU A 303 17.88 11.24 -23.06
N PHE A 304 17.59 10.51 -21.96
CA PHE A 304 18.62 9.91 -21.11
C PHE A 304 19.48 8.93 -21.91
N TYR A 305 18.83 8.00 -22.63
CA TYR A 305 19.52 7.03 -23.48
C TYR A 305 20.43 7.72 -24.50
N ARG A 306 19.91 8.70 -25.26
CA ARG A 306 20.72 9.46 -26.24
C ARG A 306 21.89 10.20 -25.60
N SER A 307 21.64 10.86 -24.47
CA SER A 307 22.68 11.61 -23.75
C SER A 307 23.77 10.70 -23.22
N PHE A 308 23.40 9.54 -22.67
CA PHE A 308 24.35 8.59 -22.14
C PHE A 308 25.13 7.85 -23.23
N ILE A 309 24.49 7.44 -24.32
CA ILE A 309 25.19 6.86 -25.48
C ILE A 309 26.16 7.86 -26.09
N SER A 310 25.76 9.13 -26.25
CA SER A 310 26.67 10.19 -26.73
C SER A 310 27.88 10.34 -25.82
N PHE A 311 27.69 10.32 -24.49
CA PHE A 311 28.80 10.34 -23.54
C PHE A 311 29.72 9.13 -23.74
N LEU A 312 29.18 7.92 -23.83
CA LEU A 312 29.97 6.71 -24.01
C LEU A 312 30.74 6.73 -25.35
N ASP A 313 30.12 7.18 -26.43
CA ASP A 313 30.77 7.31 -27.73
C ASP A 313 31.90 8.34 -27.70
N GLU A 314 31.73 9.48 -27.04
CA GLU A 314 32.80 10.46 -26.82
C GLU A 314 33.98 9.87 -26.02
N GLN A 315 33.72 8.97 -25.07
CA GLN A 315 34.78 8.30 -24.30
C GLN A 315 35.47 7.16 -25.08
N ILE A 316 34.75 6.51 -26.00
CA ILE A 316 35.26 5.47 -26.89
C ILE A 316 36.13 6.10 -27.99
N GLU A 317 35.67 7.22 -28.56
CA GLU A 317 36.37 7.94 -29.62
C GLU A 317 37.62 8.67 -29.11
N ASP A 318 38.63 8.71 -29.98
CA ASP A 318 39.88 9.48 -29.86
C ASP A 318 41.01 8.98 -28.93
N PRO A 319 41.80 7.97 -29.39
CA PRO A 319 43.08 7.60 -28.76
C PRO A 319 44.17 8.68 -28.79
N ARG A 320 43.96 9.83 -29.46
CA ARG A 320 45.02 10.82 -29.73
C ARG A 320 44.91 12.09 -28.88
N LYS A 321 43.80 12.28 -28.15
CA LYS A 321 43.58 13.47 -27.30
C LYS A 321 44.13 13.35 -25.88
N GLU A 322 44.22 12.14 -25.35
CA GLU A 322 44.64 11.89 -23.96
C GLU A 322 45.51 10.64 -23.84
N MET A 323 46.37 10.62 -22.81
CA MET A 323 47.19 9.44 -22.50
C MET A 323 46.31 8.25 -22.08
N VAL A 324 46.67 7.05 -22.52
CA VAL A 324 45.94 5.78 -22.22
C VAL A 324 45.73 5.58 -20.72
N GLU A 325 46.74 5.92 -19.90
CA GLU A 325 46.68 5.88 -18.43
C GLU A 325 45.53 6.74 -17.86
N THR A 326 45.34 7.95 -18.39
CA THR A 326 44.29 8.87 -17.96
C THR A 326 42.91 8.33 -18.33
N ARG A 327 42.76 7.82 -19.56
CA ARG A 327 41.51 7.21 -20.03
C ARG A 327 41.15 5.94 -19.24
N TYR A 328 42.15 5.13 -18.91
CA TYR A 328 41.97 3.94 -18.06
C TYR A 328 41.53 4.33 -16.65
N LYS A 329 42.15 5.34 -16.03
CA LYS A 329 41.74 5.84 -14.70
C LYS A 329 40.31 6.38 -14.71
N LEU A 330 39.93 7.13 -15.75
CA LEU A 330 38.56 7.64 -15.90
C LEU A 330 37.55 6.49 -16.03
N PHE A 331 37.85 5.49 -16.87
CA PHE A 331 37.01 4.31 -17.01
C PHE A 331 36.91 3.53 -15.69
N THR A 332 38.02 3.28 -14.98
CA THR A 332 38.01 2.57 -13.71
C THR A 332 37.16 3.32 -12.68
N ASN A 333 37.31 4.64 -12.57
CA ASN A 333 36.48 5.49 -11.72
C ASN A 333 34.98 5.36 -12.09
N PHE A 334 34.64 5.46 -13.38
CA PHE A 334 33.27 5.28 -13.86
C PHE A 334 32.73 3.89 -13.52
N ASN A 335 33.53 2.86 -13.81
CA ASN A 335 33.14 1.48 -13.69
C ASN A 335 32.88 1.09 -12.23
N GLU A 336 33.77 1.48 -11.32
CA GLU A 336 33.68 1.15 -9.90
C GLU A 336 32.66 2.02 -9.17
N ASN A 337 32.67 3.34 -9.42
CA ASN A 337 31.89 4.28 -8.60
C ASN A 337 30.48 4.54 -9.11
N LEU A 338 30.19 4.21 -10.37
CA LEU A 338 28.88 4.48 -10.98
C LEU A 338 28.29 3.24 -11.67
N TRP A 339 29.01 2.58 -12.57
CA TRP A 339 28.46 1.49 -13.39
C TRP A 339 28.10 0.25 -12.57
N ILE A 340 29.09 -0.36 -11.90
CA ILE A 340 28.91 -1.63 -11.17
C ILE A 340 28.17 -1.41 -9.84
N SER A 341 28.32 -0.23 -9.22
CA SER A 341 27.73 0.05 -7.90
C SER A 341 26.26 0.49 -7.96
N GLU A 342 25.87 1.27 -8.98
CA GLU A 342 24.58 1.93 -9.04
C GLU A 342 23.84 1.67 -10.36
N LEU A 343 24.42 1.99 -11.52
CA LEU A 343 23.69 2.02 -12.79
C LEU A 343 23.27 0.62 -13.25
N ASN A 344 24.21 -0.30 -13.42
CA ASN A 344 23.94 -1.60 -14.00
C ASN A 344 23.09 -2.52 -13.10
N PRO A 345 23.34 -2.63 -11.77
CA PRO A 345 22.53 -3.51 -10.93
C PRO A 345 21.21 -2.90 -10.44
N LYS A 346 21.10 -1.57 -10.33
CA LYS A 346 19.91 -0.93 -9.71
C LYS A 346 19.11 -0.11 -10.71
N TRP A 347 19.72 0.88 -11.35
CA TRP A 347 18.97 1.85 -12.17
C TRP A 347 18.49 1.28 -13.50
N LEU A 348 19.37 0.65 -14.30
CA LEU A 348 18.98 0.12 -15.62
C LEU A 348 17.86 -0.92 -15.51
N PRO A 349 17.92 -1.92 -14.59
CA PRO A 349 16.82 -2.86 -14.41
C PRO A 349 15.52 -2.15 -13.99
N ALA A 350 15.60 -1.19 -13.06
CA ALA A 350 14.44 -0.44 -12.61
C ALA A 350 13.80 0.41 -13.71
N LEU A 351 14.60 1.09 -14.53
CA LEU A 351 14.11 1.89 -15.65
C LEU A 351 13.41 1.02 -16.68
N VAL A 352 13.89 -0.20 -16.93
CA VAL A 352 13.20 -1.12 -17.85
C VAL A 352 11.92 -1.68 -17.22
N GLU A 353 11.96 -2.09 -15.95
CA GLU A 353 10.78 -2.53 -15.20
C GLU A 353 9.65 -1.49 -15.24
N LEU A 354 10.01 -0.20 -15.11
CA LEU A 354 9.09 0.94 -15.12
C LEU A 354 8.75 1.43 -16.54
N ASN A 355 9.15 0.71 -17.60
CA ASN A 355 8.96 1.07 -19.01
C ASN A 355 9.51 2.47 -19.37
N LYS A 356 10.55 2.91 -18.67
CA LYS A 356 11.30 4.14 -18.97
C LYS A 356 12.44 3.89 -19.95
N LEU A 357 12.93 2.65 -20.05
CA LEU A 357 13.84 2.19 -21.08
C LEU A 357 13.35 0.85 -21.64
N THR A 358 13.74 0.56 -22.87
CA THR A 358 13.55 -0.77 -23.47
C THR A 358 14.71 -1.70 -23.10
N GLU A 359 14.48 -3.02 -23.13
CA GLU A 359 15.58 -3.99 -22.99
C GLU A 359 16.65 -3.83 -24.09
N MET A 360 16.26 -3.35 -25.28
CA MET A 360 17.20 -3.06 -26.37
C MET A 360 18.12 -1.87 -26.02
N GLN A 361 17.57 -0.77 -25.52
CA GLN A 361 18.36 0.38 -25.06
C GLN A 361 19.31 0.00 -23.93
N LYS A 362 18.84 -0.80 -22.96
CA LYS A 362 19.70 -1.32 -21.88
C LYS A 362 20.85 -2.17 -22.41
N LYS A 363 20.57 -3.08 -23.34
CA LYS A 363 21.60 -3.95 -23.95
C LYS A 363 22.64 -3.12 -24.72
N ASP A 364 22.20 -2.15 -25.50
CA ASP A 364 23.10 -1.26 -26.25
C ASP A 364 24.02 -0.44 -25.33
N ILE A 365 23.48 0.11 -24.23
CA ILE A 365 24.30 0.76 -23.19
C ILE A 365 25.37 -0.20 -22.64
N GLN A 366 25.00 -1.44 -22.30
CA GLN A 366 25.93 -2.44 -21.77
C GLN A 366 27.04 -2.78 -22.77
N GLU A 367 26.69 -2.97 -24.05
CA GLU A 367 27.65 -3.22 -25.12
C GLU A 367 28.62 -2.05 -25.32
N LYS A 368 28.14 -0.80 -25.23
CA LYS A 368 28.97 0.41 -25.32
C LYS A 368 29.95 0.52 -24.14
N VAL A 369 29.52 0.20 -22.93
CA VAL A 369 30.41 0.18 -21.75
C VAL A 369 31.51 -0.89 -21.90
N GLU A 370 31.18 -2.09 -22.36
CA GLU A 370 32.19 -3.13 -22.63
C GLU A 370 33.12 -2.74 -23.79
N LYS A 371 32.61 -2.06 -24.81
CA LYS A 371 33.45 -1.50 -25.88
C LYS A 371 34.41 -0.46 -25.31
N TRP A 372 33.94 0.48 -24.50
CA TRP A 372 34.80 1.47 -23.83
C TRP A 372 35.91 0.78 -23.02
N LYS A 373 35.55 -0.19 -22.17
CA LYS A 373 36.50 -1.02 -21.42
C LYS A 373 37.60 -1.62 -22.32
N SER A 374 37.21 -2.24 -23.43
CA SER A 374 38.14 -2.88 -24.35
C SER A 374 39.13 -1.90 -25.01
N THR A 375 38.73 -0.64 -25.17
CA THR A 375 39.56 0.40 -25.82
C THR A 375 40.58 1.06 -24.88
N VAL A 376 40.35 0.99 -23.57
CA VAL A 376 41.19 1.66 -22.55
C VAL A 376 41.94 0.69 -21.65
N THR A 377 41.57 -0.60 -21.63
CA THR A 377 42.31 -1.60 -20.89
C THR A 377 43.69 -1.76 -21.54
N PRO A 378 44.79 -1.43 -20.84
CA PRO A 378 46.11 -1.69 -21.38
C PRO A 378 46.22 -3.19 -21.66
N GLY A 379 46.54 -3.55 -22.90
CA GLY A 379 46.83 -4.95 -23.22
C GLY A 379 47.85 -5.46 -22.21
N LEU A 380 47.62 -6.64 -21.63
CA LEU A 380 48.56 -7.27 -20.69
C LEU A 380 49.96 -7.17 -21.30
N SER A 381 50.79 -6.29 -20.75
CA SER A 381 52.19 -6.24 -21.17
C SER A 381 52.75 -7.64 -20.95
N TRP A 382 53.59 -8.12 -21.87
CA TRP A 382 54.29 -9.40 -21.68
C TRP A 382 54.99 -9.50 -20.30
N LEU A 383 55.34 -8.36 -19.69
CA LEU A 383 55.87 -8.24 -18.32
C LEU A 383 54.89 -8.69 -17.22
N SER A 384 53.58 -8.44 -17.34
CA SER A 384 52.60 -8.92 -16.35
C SER A 384 52.42 -10.44 -16.42
N TYR A 385 52.54 -11.04 -17.61
CA TYR A 385 52.59 -12.51 -17.74
C TYR A 385 53.87 -13.08 -17.10
N ILE A 386 55.01 -12.42 -17.30
CA ILE A 386 56.28 -12.82 -16.67
C ILE A 386 56.18 -12.74 -15.14
N LEU A 387 55.59 -11.67 -14.58
CA LEU A 387 55.44 -11.52 -13.13
C LEU A 387 54.51 -12.58 -12.51
N ILE A 388 53.43 -12.95 -13.20
CA ILE A 388 52.53 -14.03 -12.76
C ILE A 388 53.25 -15.39 -12.81
N ILE A 389 54.03 -15.65 -13.86
CA ILE A 389 54.84 -16.87 -13.98
C ILE A 389 55.93 -16.91 -12.90
N LEU A 390 56.62 -15.80 -12.65
CA LEU A 390 57.65 -15.68 -11.61
C LEU A 390 57.05 -15.92 -10.21
N GLY A 391 55.87 -15.35 -9.93
CA GLY A 391 55.14 -15.59 -8.68
C GLY A 391 54.72 -17.05 -8.51
N ALA A 392 54.25 -17.70 -9.57
CA ALA A 392 53.88 -19.12 -9.56
C ALA A 392 55.10 -20.03 -9.34
N VAL A 393 56.24 -19.74 -10.00
CA VAL A 393 57.50 -20.48 -9.80
C VAL A 393 57.99 -20.33 -8.36
N LEU A 394 57.92 -19.13 -7.79
CA LEU A 394 58.35 -18.87 -6.41
C LEU A 394 57.46 -19.60 -5.40
N LEU A 395 56.15 -19.69 -5.65
CA LEU A 395 55.21 -20.52 -4.87
C LEU A 395 55.52 -22.01 -4.97
N VAL A 396 55.86 -22.52 -6.15
CA VAL A 396 56.27 -23.93 -6.34
C VAL A 396 57.56 -24.24 -5.61
N VAL A 397 58.55 -23.33 -5.64
CA VAL A 397 59.81 -23.49 -4.89
C VAL A 397 59.56 -23.49 -3.38
N ILE A 398 58.69 -22.61 -2.88
CA ILE A 398 58.29 -22.59 -1.46
C ILE A 398 57.58 -23.90 -1.09
N LEU A 399 56.65 -24.37 -1.91
CA LEU A 399 55.94 -25.64 -1.69
C LEU A 399 56.90 -26.83 -1.68
N ILE A 400 57.82 -26.93 -2.64
CA ILE A 400 58.84 -28.00 -2.68
C ILE A 400 59.75 -27.95 -1.45
N TRP A 401 60.15 -26.76 -1.00
CA TRP A 401 60.97 -26.60 0.21
C TRP A 401 60.21 -27.03 1.47
N PHE A 402 58.93 -26.66 1.56
CA PHE A 402 58.06 -27.03 2.68
C PHE A 402 57.80 -28.54 2.72
N PHE A 403 57.55 -29.17 1.56
CA PHE A 403 57.36 -30.62 1.48
C PHE A 403 58.65 -31.42 1.70
N ARG A 404 59.81 -30.94 1.24
CA ARG A 404 61.10 -31.58 1.54
C ARG A 404 61.46 -31.56 3.02
N LYS A 405 61.07 -30.52 3.75
CA LYS A 405 61.30 -30.42 5.20
C LYS A 405 60.39 -31.35 6.02
N ALA A 406 59.26 -31.77 5.45
CA ALA A 406 58.31 -32.68 6.09
C ALA A 406 58.62 -34.18 5.86
N SER A 407 59.62 -34.51 5.03
CA SER A 407 59.90 -35.91 4.62
C SER A 407 61.15 -36.54 5.26
N THR A 408 61.77 -35.95 6.27
CA THR A 408 62.80 -36.65 7.07
C THR A 408 62.09 -37.65 8.01
N PRO A 409 62.18 -38.98 7.80
CA PRO A 409 61.51 -39.96 8.64
C PRO A 409 62.23 -40.10 9.99
N ALA A 410 61.45 -40.25 11.06
CA ALA A 410 61.94 -40.67 12.36
C ALA A 410 62.38 -42.15 12.29
N GLU A 411 63.54 -42.46 12.89
CA GLU A 411 64.03 -43.83 13.07
C GLU A 411 63.03 -44.66 13.89
N GLU A 412 62.68 -45.86 13.40
CA GLU A 412 61.92 -46.87 14.12
C GLU A 412 62.85 -47.60 15.10
N GLU A 413 62.53 -47.59 16.40
CA GLU A 413 63.01 -48.59 17.35
C GLU A 413 62.13 -49.84 17.23
N GLY A 414 62.75 -50.97 16.89
CA GLY A 414 62.13 -52.30 16.78
C GLY A 414 63.04 -53.32 16.09
#